data_AF-A0A974SGG2-F1
#
_entry.id   AF-A0A974SGG2-F1
#
_cell.length_a   1.000
_cell.length_b   1.000
_cell.length_c   1.000
_cell.angle_alpha   90.00
_cell.angle_beta   90.00
_cell.angle_gamma   90.00
#
_symmetry.space_group_name_H-M   'P 1'
#
loop_
_entity.id
_entity.type
_entity.pdbx_description
1 polymer ?
#
loop_
_entity_poly.entity_id
_entity_poly.type
_entity_poly.pdbx_seq_one_letter_code
_entity_poly.pdbx_strand_id
1 'polypeptide(L)'
;MEEYLDTENGFASSATCVSESCEIRKIVNLYFKAWFLTEEVIAEKLTGLNLTWTRNGKFFVRVTPQNHHEVRRLLEHLCLENGSILFDSEMDFVDPVPA
;
A
#
# COMPACT_ATOMS: atom_id res chain seq x y z
N MET A 1 9.59 -0.58 -32.25
CA MET A 1 9.81 0.81 -31.79
C MET A 1 8.45 1.27 -31.30
N GLU A 2 8.40 1.70 -30.05
CA GLU A 2 7.29 1.52 -29.11
C GLU A 2 6.00 2.25 -29.50
N GLU A 3 4.88 1.53 -29.47
CA GLU A 3 3.52 2.04 -29.62
C GLU A 3 2.81 1.79 -28.28
N TYR A 4 2.77 2.80 -27.42
CA TYR A 4 2.07 2.73 -26.13
C TYR A 4 0.62 3.16 -26.32
N LEU A 5 -0.28 2.20 -26.14
CA LEU A 5 -1.74 2.35 -26.20
C LEU A 5 -2.25 3.27 -25.11
N ASP A 6 -2.93 4.33 -25.54
CA ASP A 6 -3.88 5.10 -24.75
C ASP A 6 -5.04 4.19 -24.31
N THR A 7 -5.32 4.11 -23.01
CA THR A 7 -6.57 3.55 -22.50
C THR A 7 -7.02 4.36 -21.30
N GLU A 8 -7.79 5.42 -21.56
CA GLU A 8 -8.68 6.02 -20.57
C GLU A 8 -9.86 5.08 -20.31
N ASN A 9 -9.98 4.57 -19.08
CA ASN A 9 -11.26 4.12 -18.54
C ASN A 9 -11.26 4.11 -17.00
N GLY A 10 -11.70 5.23 -16.41
CA GLY A 10 -12.70 5.25 -15.31
C GLY A 10 -12.38 4.69 -13.92
N PHE A 11 -11.20 4.13 -13.67
CA PHE A 11 -10.64 4.02 -12.31
C PHE A 11 -9.35 4.80 -12.35
N ALA A 12 -9.22 5.86 -11.53
CA ALA A 12 -7.90 6.33 -11.15
C ALA A 12 -7.22 5.17 -10.42
N SER A 13 -6.64 4.24 -11.17
CA SER A 13 -5.62 3.32 -10.68
C SER A 13 -4.54 4.24 -10.17
N SER A 14 -4.62 4.56 -8.88
CA SER A 14 -3.60 5.27 -8.14
C SER A 14 -2.27 4.70 -8.58
N ALA A 15 -1.54 5.50 -9.36
CA ALA A 15 -0.32 5.08 -10.02
C ALA A 15 0.56 4.50 -8.93
N THR A 16 0.79 3.19 -9.00
CA THR A 16 1.51 2.51 -7.95
C THR A 16 2.90 3.12 -7.94
N CYS A 17 3.25 3.83 -6.87
CA CYS A 17 4.45 4.64 -6.80
C CYS A 17 5.64 3.71 -6.53
N VAL A 18 6.04 2.93 -7.54
CA VAL A 18 7.00 1.82 -7.42
C VAL A 18 8.45 2.29 -7.56
N SER A 19 8.69 3.35 -8.34
CA SER A 19 10.04 3.86 -8.57
C SER A 19 10.41 4.95 -7.56
N GLU A 20 11.68 5.02 -7.14
CA GLU A 20 12.21 6.14 -6.32
C GLU A 20 12.10 7.50 -7.03
N SER A 21 11.86 7.50 -8.35
CA SER A 21 11.54 8.70 -9.13
C SER A 21 10.11 9.21 -8.92
N CYS A 22 9.25 8.44 -8.27
CA CYS A 22 7.89 8.82 -7.96
C CYS A 22 7.85 9.62 -6.64
N GLU A 23 7.38 10.86 -6.74
CA GLU A 23 7.37 11.82 -5.63
C GLU A 23 6.02 11.78 -4.90
N ILE A 24 6.00 11.14 -3.72
CA ILE A 24 4.85 11.18 -2.82
C ILE A 24 4.86 12.51 -2.09
N ARG A 25 3.93 13.43 -2.43
CA ARG A 25 3.88 14.77 -1.82
C ARG A 25 2.94 14.89 -0.62
N LYS A 26 2.18 13.84 -0.31
CA LYS A 26 1.20 13.80 0.79
C LYS A 26 1.17 12.44 1.46
N ILE A 27 0.53 12.35 2.62
CA ILE A 27 0.28 11.08 3.31
C ILE A 27 -0.64 10.22 2.43
N VAL A 28 -0.29 8.96 2.25
CA VAL A 28 -1.07 7.97 1.50
C VAL A 28 -1.15 6.67 2.30
N ASN A 29 -2.06 5.79 1.91
CA ASN A 29 -2.20 4.46 2.49
C ASN A 29 -1.77 3.40 1.50
N LEU A 30 -0.84 2.53 1.89
CA LEU A 30 -0.50 1.32 1.14
C LEU A 30 -1.50 0.21 1.51
N TYR A 31 -2.05 -0.50 0.54
CA TYR A 31 -2.96 -1.62 0.80
C TYR A 31 -2.72 -2.81 -0.11
N PHE A 32 -3.07 -4.00 0.39
CA PHE A 32 -3.04 -5.24 -0.39
C PHE A 32 -4.37 -5.41 -1.12
N LYS A 33 -4.34 -5.51 -2.46
CA LYS A 33 -5.58 -5.68 -3.24
C LYS A 33 -6.21 -7.06 -3.06
N ALA A 34 -5.37 -8.08 -2.92
CA ALA A 34 -5.73 -9.45 -2.61
C ALA A 34 -4.78 -9.97 -1.51
N TRP A 35 -5.15 -11.02 -0.82
CA TRP A 35 -4.24 -11.72 0.08
C TRP A 35 -4.60 -13.20 0.13
N PHE A 36 -3.57 -14.01 0.29
CA PHE A 36 -3.68 -15.47 0.35
C PHE A 36 -3.27 -16.01 1.72
N LEU A 37 -2.55 -15.22 2.52
CA LEU A 37 -2.33 -15.49 3.93
C LEU A 37 -3.58 -15.18 4.76
N THR A 38 -3.69 -15.81 5.93
CA THR A 38 -4.75 -15.48 6.87
C THR A 38 -4.55 -14.07 7.42
N GLU A 39 -5.66 -13.47 7.83
CA GLU A 39 -5.69 -12.10 8.33
C GLU A 39 -4.84 -11.93 9.59
N GLU A 40 -4.80 -12.96 10.45
CA GLU A 40 -3.99 -12.99 11.67
C GLU A 40 -2.50 -12.93 11.33
N VAL A 41 -2.05 -13.66 10.32
CA VAL A 41 -0.64 -13.67 9.89
C VAL A 41 -0.23 -12.30 9.34
N ILE A 42 -1.11 -11.67 8.55
CA ILE A 42 -0.83 -10.33 8.01
C ILE A 42 -0.80 -9.30 9.14
N ALA A 43 -1.76 -9.34 10.07
CA ALA A 43 -1.81 -8.45 11.23
C ALA A 43 -0.57 -8.60 12.13
N GLU A 44 -0.13 -9.84 12.39
CA GLU A 44 1.06 -10.12 13.18
C GLU A 44 2.32 -9.56 12.51
N LYS A 45 2.49 -9.79 11.21
CA LYS A 45 3.64 -9.25 10.45
C LYS A 45 3.63 -7.72 10.40
N LEU A 46 2.48 -7.10 10.15
CA LEU A 46 2.35 -5.63 10.15
C LEU A 46 2.67 -5.03 11.53
N THR A 47 2.22 -5.68 12.60
CA THR A 47 2.52 -5.29 13.98
C THR A 47 4.00 -5.47 14.31
N GLY A 48 4.62 -6.57 13.87
CA GLY A 48 6.05 -6.84 14.03
C GLY A 48 6.96 -5.86 13.30
N LEU A 49 6.49 -5.27 12.19
CA LEU A 49 7.18 -4.21 11.45
C LEU A 49 7.02 -2.81 12.08
N ASN A 50 6.29 -2.70 13.19
CA ASN A 50 6.00 -1.42 13.89
C ASN A 50 5.38 -0.36 12.96
N LEU A 51 4.56 -0.79 12.01
CA LEU A 51 3.89 0.07 11.04
C LEU A 51 2.55 0.56 11.60
N THR A 52 2.15 1.78 11.24
CA THR A 52 0.79 2.26 11.54
C THR A 52 -0.16 1.70 10.49
N TRP A 53 -1.10 0.86 10.89
CA TRP A 53 -2.06 0.25 9.97
C TRP A 53 -3.47 0.21 10.56
N THR A 54 -4.47 0.13 9.69
CA THR A 54 -5.87 -0.07 10.03
C THR A 54 -6.48 -1.13 9.13
N ARG A 55 -7.63 -1.65 9.54
CA ARG A 55 -8.39 -2.62 8.75
C ARG A 55 -9.81 -2.12 8.49
N ASN A 56 -10.13 -1.93 7.22
CA ASN A 56 -11.48 -1.58 6.77
C ASN A 56 -11.84 -2.41 5.53
N GLY A 57 -12.15 -3.69 5.74
CA GLY A 57 -12.30 -4.67 4.66
C GLY A 57 -10.98 -5.09 3.99
N LYS A 58 -9.95 -4.23 4.03
CA LYS A 58 -8.56 -4.51 3.62
C LYS A 58 -7.59 -3.96 4.67
N PHE A 59 -6.34 -4.41 4.62
CA PHE A 59 -5.25 -3.83 5.42
C PHE A 59 -4.72 -2.57 4.74
N PHE A 60 -4.77 -1.45 5.45
CA PHE A 60 -4.24 -0.16 5.01
C PHE A 60 -3.10 0.24 5.94
N VAL A 61 -1.93 0.49 5.38
CA VAL A 61 -0.73 0.94 6.09
C VAL A 61 -0.51 2.41 5.76
N ARG A 62 -0.55 3.26 6.79
CA ARG A 62 -0.32 4.69 6.63
C ARG A 62 1.14 4.97 6.41
N VAL A 63 1.44 5.70 5.35
CA VAL A 63 2.80 6.12 5.02
C VAL A 63 2.84 7.61 4.72
N THR A 64 3.91 8.25 5.18
CA THR A 64 4.23 9.64 4.88
C THR A 64 5.14 9.71 3.66
N PRO A 65 5.24 10.88 3.00
CA PRO A 65 6.25 11.13 1.96
C PRO A 65 7.65 10.64 2.29
N GLN A 66 8.06 10.76 3.55
CA GLN A 66 9.41 10.49 4.01
C GLN A 66 9.68 8.99 4.18
N ASN A 67 8.68 8.19 4.55
CA ASN A 67 8.85 6.77 4.86
C ASN A 67 8.21 5.84 3.82
N HIS A 68 7.52 6.38 2.81
CA HIS A 68 6.77 5.61 1.81
C HIS A 68 7.62 4.51 1.16
N HIS A 69 8.77 4.87 0.60
CA HIS A 69 9.66 3.93 -0.11
C HIS A 69 10.24 2.87 0.84
N GLU A 70 10.59 3.26 2.07
CA GLU A 70 11.10 2.35 3.09
C GLU A 70 10.03 1.33 3.51
N VAL A 71 8.84 1.81 3.86
CA VAL A 71 7.72 0.95 4.26
C VAL A 71 7.31 0.04 3.12
N ARG A 72 7.31 0.52 1.88
CA ARG A 72 7.06 -0.30 0.69
C ARG A 72 8.08 -1.43 0.55
N ARG A 73 9.38 -1.16 0.72
CA ARG A 73 10.42 -2.18 0.71
C ARG A 73 10.24 -3.21 1.83
N LEU A 74 9.87 -2.76 3.04
CA LEU A 74 9.58 -3.68 4.16
C LEU A 74 8.41 -4.61 3.83
N LEU A 75 7.36 -4.06 3.23
CA LEU A 75 6.17 -4.81 2.84
C LEU A 75 6.38 -5.65 1.56
N GLU A 76 7.44 -5.45 0.79
CA GLU A 76 7.75 -6.21 -0.42
C GLU A 76 7.96 -7.70 -0.10
N HIS A 77 8.69 -8.01 0.98
CA HIS A 77 8.83 -9.40 1.44
C HIS A 77 7.48 -10.01 1.81
N LEU A 78 6.64 -9.27 2.54
CA LEU A 78 5.29 -9.70 2.87
C LEU A 78 4.43 -9.90 1.61
N CYS A 79 4.60 -9.06 0.59
CA CYS A 79 3.92 -9.22 -0.70
C CYS A 79 4.31 -10.51 -1.41
N LEU A 80 5.62 -10.81 -1.46
CA LEU A 80 6.13 -12.02 -2.08
C LEU A 80 5.62 -13.27 -1.36
N GLU A 81 5.66 -13.29 -0.01
CA GLU A 81 5.11 -14.39 0.79
C GLU A 81 3.59 -14.51 0.64
N ASN A 82 2.88 -13.38 0.59
CA ASN A 82 1.44 -13.34 0.47
C ASN A 82 0.96 -13.58 -0.97
N GLY A 83 1.82 -13.58 -1.98
CA GLY A 83 1.41 -13.65 -3.39
C GLY A 83 0.59 -12.45 -3.85
N SER A 84 0.85 -11.26 -3.29
CA SER A 84 0.08 -10.05 -3.55
C SER A 84 0.99 -8.88 -3.96
N ILE A 85 0.36 -7.76 -4.30
CA ILE A 85 1.03 -6.50 -4.62
C ILE A 85 0.41 -5.36 -3.81
N LEU A 86 1.22 -4.36 -3.47
CA LEU A 86 0.76 -3.14 -2.80
C LEU A 86 0.23 -2.15 -3.81
N PHE A 87 -0.82 -1.46 -3.40
CA PHE A 87 -1.36 -0.32 -4.10
C PHE A 87 -1.36 0.90 -3.20
N ASP A 88 -1.18 2.06 -3.81
CA ASP A 88 -1.31 3.35 -3.13
C ASP A 88 -2.78 3.76 -3.11
N SER A 89 -3.23 4.32 -2.00
CA SER A 89 -4.55 4.91 -1.84
C SER A 89 -4.41 6.30 -1.25
N GLU A 90 -4.94 7.30 -1.95
CA GLU A 90 -5.01 8.68 -1.46
C GLU A 90 -6.14 8.89 -0.46
N MET A 91 -7.03 7.91 -0.30
CA MET A 91 -8.05 7.94 0.76
C MET A 91 -7.38 7.74 2.11
N ASP A 92 -7.57 8.71 3.01
CA ASP A 92 -7.12 8.62 4.39
C ASP A 92 -8.12 7.74 5.16
N PHE A 93 -7.78 6.46 5.31
CA PHE A 93 -8.58 5.52 6.11
C PHE A 93 -8.08 5.43 7.55
N VAL A 94 -7.00 6.12 7.89
CA VAL A 94 -6.39 6.12 9.23
C VAL A 94 -6.77 7.43 9.91
N ASP A 95 -8.07 7.64 10.09
CA ASP A 95 -8.50 8.47 11.20
C ASP A 95 -8.12 7.72 12.49
N PRO A 96 -7.44 8.37 13.45
CA PRO A 96 -7.33 7.81 14.78
C PRO A 96 -8.76 7.67 15.28
N VAL A 97 -9.26 6.45 15.45
CA VAL A 97 -10.42 6.24 16.30
C VAL A 97 -9.96 6.68 17.69
N PRO A 98 -10.45 7.81 18.25
CA PRO A 98 -10.16 8.12 19.63
C PRO A 98 -10.72 6.95 20.47
N ALA A 99 -9.88 6.46 21.38
CA ALA A 99 -10.23 5.45 22.35
C ALA A 99 -11.49 5.82 23.16
#